data_AF-A0A1H6I4X2-F1
#
_entry.id   AF-A0A1H6I4X2-F1
#
_cell.length_a   1.000
_cell.length_b   1.000
_cell.length_c   1.000
_cell.angle_alpha   90.00
_cell.angle_beta   90.00
_cell.angle_gamma   90.00
#
_symmetry.space_group_name_H-M   'P 1'
#
loop_
_entity.id
_entity.type
_entity.pdbx_description
1 polymer ?
#
loop_
_entity_poly.entity_id
_entity_poly.type
_entity_poly.pdbx_seq_one_letter_code
_entity_poly.pdbx_strand_id
1 'polypeptide(L)' 'MRKFLLVLSVLSASASTGALAQQNQPRSGTDAEQKACTRDVQKLCRAVMDQGDLVVLSCLKENRPKISKACNDVLVSHGQ' A
#
# COMPACT_ATOMS: atom_id res chain seq x y z
N MET A 1 -55.38 -12.61 19.78
CA MET A 1 -55.42 -13.21 21.14
C MET A 1 -54.98 -14.67 21.07
N ARG A 2 -54.18 -15.11 22.05
CA ARG A 2 -53.58 -16.44 22.26
C ARG A 2 -52.42 -16.77 21.30
N LYS A 3 -51.18 -16.63 21.76
CA LYS A 3 -50.47 -17.57 22.67
C LYS A 3 -50.25 -18.92 22.01
N PHE A 4 -49.12 -19.05 21.31
CA PHE A 4 -48.33 -20.27 21.40
C PHE A 4 -46.88 -19.88 21.64
N LEU A 5 -46.56 -19.89 22.93
CA LEU A 5 -45.21 -20.07 23.44
C LEU A 5 -44.70 -21.40 22.92
N LEU A 6 -43.67 -21.40 22.08
CA LEU A 6 -42.68 -22.48 22.06
C LEU A 6 -41.30 -21.87 21.84
N VAL A 7 -40.68 -21.58 22.97
CA VAL A 7 -39.24 -21.56 23.16
C VAL A 7 -38.67 -22.88 22.64
N LEU A 8 -37.76 -22.83 21.67
CA LEU A 8 -36.62 -23.76 21.59
C LEU A 8 -35.60 -23.25 20.57
N SER A 9 -34.38 -22.99 21.06
CA SER A 9 -33.08 -23.33 20.43
C SER A 9 -32.83 -22.80 19.00
N VAL A 10 -31.80 -22.01 18.70
CA VAL A 10 -30.39 -22.35 18.87
C VAL A 10 -29.56 -21.08 18.65
N LEU A 11 -28.60 -20.88 19.55
CA LEU A 11 -27.40 -20.06 19.41
C LEU A 11 -26.76 -20.19 18.01
N SER A 12 -26.86 -19.17 17.17
CA SER A 12 -25.96 -18.99 16.02
C SER A 12 -25.27 -17.64 16.15
N ALA A 13 -24.37 -17.57 17.13
CA ALA A 13 -23.29 -16.61 17.11
C ALA A 13 -22.32 -17.05 16.01
N SER A 14 -22.36 -16.37 14.87
CA SER A 14 -21.25 -16.32 13.92
C SER A 14 -20.87 -14.86 13.73
N ALA A 15 -20.44 -14.24 14.82
CA ALA A 15 -19.65 -13.02 14.72
C ALA A 15 -18.27 -13.43 14.18
N SER A 16 -18.00 -13.09 12.94
CA SER A 16 -16.65 -12.87 12.46
C SER A 16 -16.74 -11.72 11.47
N THR A 17 -16.87 -10.52 12.04
CA THR A 17 -16.46 -9.28 11.38
C THR A 17 -15.10 -9.59 10.75
N GLY A 18 -15.05 -9.63 9.42
CA GLY A 18 -13.78 -9.74 8.71
C GLY A 18 -12.96 -8.50 9.06
N ALA A 19 -12.15 -8.59 10.11
CA ALA A 19 -11.08 -7.65 10.35
C ALA A 19 -10.13 -7.85 9.16
N LEU A 20 -10.25 -6.99 8.15
CA LEU A 20 -9.18 -6.80 7.17
C LEU A 20 -7.98 -6.33 7.98
N ALA A 21 -7.15 -7.28 8.40
CA ALA A 21 -5.86 -6.98 8.98
C ALA A 21 -5.16 -6.04 7.99
N GLN A 22 -4.86 -4.86 8.54
CA GLN A 22 -4.42 -3.68 7.85
C GLN A 22 -3.36 -3.99 6.80
N GLN A 23 -3.64 -3.51 5.58
CA GLN A 23 -2.78 -3.41 4.42
C GLN A 23 -1.31 -3.13 4.76
N ASN A 24 -0.51 -4.19 4.90
CA ASN A 24 0.92 -4.08 4.67
C ASN A 24 1.15 -4.34 3.19
N GLN A 25 0.82 -3.34 2.36
CA GLN A 25 1.06 -3.46 0.93
C GLN A 25 2.59 -3.53 0.76
N PRO A 26 3.12 -4.63 0.21
CA PRO A 26 4.56 -4.76 0.02
C PRO A 26 5.06 -3.55 -0.74
N ARG A 27 6.12 -2.90 -0.23
CA ARG A 27 6.76 -1.81 -0.98
C ARG A 27 7.13 -2.33 -2.37
N SER A 28 6.79 -1.57 -3.38
CA SER A 28 7.00 -1.95 -4.78
C SER A 28 8.51 -2.08 -5.09
N GLY A 29 8.86 -3.07 -5.92
CA GLY A 29 10.25 -3.35 -6.29
C GLY A 29 11.05 -4.13 -5.23
N THR A 30 12.24 -4.57 -5.61
CA THR A 30 13.21 -5.27 -4.75
C THR A 30 13.89 -4.29 -3.79
N ASP A 31 14.50 -4.82 -2.72
CA ASP A 31 15.30 -4.00 -1.79
C ASP A 31 16.44 -3.24 -2.50
N ALA A 32 17.01 -3.82 -3.55
CA ALA A 32 18.07 -3.18 -4.33
C ALA A 32 17.52 -1.98 -5.11
N GLU A 33 16.35 -2.12 -5.73
CA GLU A 33 15.67 -1.06 -6.46
C GLU A 33 15.22 0.07 -5.55
N GLN A 34 14.66 -0.28 -4.38
CA GLN A 34 14.27 0.71 -3.37
C GLN A 34 15.50 1.50 -2.90
N LYS A 35 16.61 0.81 -2.60
CA LYS A 35 17.87 1.46 -2.20
C LYS A 35 18.42 2.40 -3.27
N ALA A 36 18.29 2.04 -4.56
CA ALA A 36 18.71 2.89 -5.66
C ALA A 36 17.94 4.22 -5.68
N CYS A 37 16.64 4.20 -5.34
CA CYS A 37 15.79 5.39 -5.31
C CYS A 37 15.71 6.10 -3.95
N THR A 38 16.15 5.49 -2.84
CA THR A 38 16.01 6.06 -1.48
C THR A 38 16.53 7.49 -1.35
N ARG A 39 17.70 7.78 -1.92
CA ARG A 39 18.31 9.12 -1.86
C ARG A 39 17.49 10.17 -2.62
N ASP A 40 16.95 9.78 -3.77
CA ASP A 40 16.12 10.66 -4.60
C ASP A 40 14.77 10.91 -3.95
N VAL A 41 14.14 9.87 -3.39
CA VAL A 41 12.88 9.99 -2.64
C VAL A 41 13.05 10.92 -1.44
N GLN A 42 14.12 10.76 -0.66
CA GLN A 42 14.38 11.61 0.51
C GLN A 42 14.63 13.08 0.15
N LYS A 43 15.25 13.35 -1.01
CA LYS A 43 15.62 14.71 -1.42
C LYS A 43 14.48 15.42 -2.17
N LEU A 44 13.78 14.71 -3.04
CA LEU A 44 12.83 15.28 -4.00
C LEU A 44 11.38 15.02 -3.60
N CYS A 45 11.11 13.87 -2.97
CA CYS A 45 9.75 13.39 -2.69
C CYS A 45 9.41 13.34 -1.19
N ARG A 46 10.19 14.02 -0.34
CA ARG A 46 10.03 13.97 1.13
C ARG A 46 8.61 14.27 1.61
N ALA A 47 7.90 15.18 0.93
CA ALA A 47 6.54 15.59 1.29
C ALA A 47 5.48 14.51 1.03
N VAL A 48 5.78 13.52 0.19
CA VAL A 48 4.82 12.48 -0.24
C VAL A 48 5.20 11.07 0.20
N MET A 49 6.30 10.90 0.95
CA MET A 49 6.81 9.59 1.36
C MET A 49 5.80 8.75 2.16
N ASP A 50 4.96 9.41 2.96
CA ASP A 50 3.96 8.75 3.80
C ASP A 50 2.60 8.55 3.09
N GLN A 51 2.49 8.98 1.83
CA GLN A 51 1.27 8.89 1.03
C GLN A 51 1.17 7.59 0.22
N GLY A 52 2.22 6.76 0.26
CA GLY A 52 2.28 5.45 -0.37
C GLY A 52 3.03 5.41 -1.70
N ASP A 53 3.34 4.20 -2.16
CA ASP A 53 4.26 3.95 -3.28
C ASP A 53 3.82 4.58 -4.60
N LEU A 54 2.53 4.60 -4.90
CA LEU A 54 2.02 5.17 -6.15
C LEU A 54 2.26 6.68 -6.22
N VAL A 55 2.12 7.37 -5.08
CA VAL A 55 2.38 8.82 -5.01
C VAL A 55 3.87 9.09 -5.08
N VAL A 56 4.69 8.29 -4.39
CA VAL A 56 6.15 8.37 -4.49
C VAL A 56 6.61 8.11 -5.92
N LEU A 57 6.03 7.12 -6.61
CA LEU A 57 6.31 6.81 -8.01
C LEU A 57 5.95 7.99 -8.91
N SER A 58 4.79 8.62 -8.73
CA SER A 58 4.43 9.83 -9.49
C SER A 58 5.44 10.95 -9.26
N CYS A 59 5.83 11.19 -8.01
CA CYS A 59 6.83 12.20 -7.69
C CYS A 59 8.20 11.91 -8.34
N LEU A 60 8.63 10.65 -8.35
CA LEU A 60 9.85 10.22 -9.04
C LEU A 60 9.75 10.45 -10.55
N LYS A 61 8.57 10.19 -11.15
CA LYS A 61 8.31 10.44 -12.59
C LYS A 61 8.36 11.92 -12.93
N GLU A 62 7.73 12.77 -12.12
CA GLU A 62 7.77 14.23 -12.29
C GLU A 62 9.19 14.80 -12.14
N ASN A 63 10.00 14.18 -11.29
CA ASN A 63 11.39 14.58 -11.06
C ASN A 63 12.42 13.75 -11.85
N ARG A 64 12.00 12.99 -12.86
CA ARG A 64 12.88 12.21 -13.77
C ARG A 64 14.17 12.90 -14.22
N PRO A 65 14.19 14.18 -14.59
CA PRO A 65 15.45 14.84 -14.99
C PRO A 65 16.40 15.14 -13.81
N LYS A 66 15.92 15.03 -12.56
CA LYS A 66 16.65 15.38 -11.34
C LYS A 66 17.03 14.17 -10.47
N ILE A 67 16.40 13.01 -10.69
CA ILE A 67 16.76 11.78 -9.98
C ILE A 67 18.12 11.25 -10.45
N SER A 68 18.74 10.40 -9.64
CA SER A 68 19.96 9.71 -10.00
C SER A 68 19.77 8.78 -11.19
N LYS A 69 20.85 8.50 -11.93
CA LYS A 69 20.84 7.52 -13.02
C LYS A 69 20.34 6.15 -12.53
N ALA A 70 20.79 5.71 -11.36
CA ALA A 70 20.41 4.42 -10.79
C ALA A 70 18.90 4.32 -10.57
N CYS A 71 18.27 5.35 -9.98
CA CYS A 71 16.82 5.35 -9.81
C CYS A 71 16.08 5.44 -11.15
N ASN A 72 16.57 6.24 -12.10
CA ASN A 72 15.97 6.28 -13.44
C ASN A 72 16.05 4.93 -14.16
N ASP A 73 17.17 4.21 -14.05
CA ASP A 73 17.33 2.89 -14.66
C ASP A 73 16.29 1.89 -14.09
N VAL A 74 16.00 1.95 -12.79
CA VAL A 74 14.92 1.17 -12.15
C VAL A 74 13.56 1.54 -12.75
N LEU A 75 13.25 2.83 -12.87
CA LEU A 75 11.98 3.24 -13.47
C LEU A 75 11.84 2.75 -14.91
N VAL A 76 12.90 2.85 -15.71
CA VAL A 76 12.93 2.36 -17.10
C VAL A 76 12.79 0.84 -17.17
N SER A 77 13.44 0.07 -16.29
CA SER A 77 13.33 -1.40 -16.30
C SER A 77 11.92 -1.89 -15.95
N HIS A 78 11.15 -1.07 -15.25
CA HIS A 78 9.74 -1.32 -14.94
C HIS A 78 8.75 -0.64 -15.91
N GLY A 79 9.24 -0.07 -17.02
CA GLY A 79 8.40 0.55 -18.06
C GLY A 79 7.70 1.84 -17.64
N GLN A 80 8.23 2.53 -16.62
CA GLN A 80 7.67 3.79 -16.12
C GLN A 80 8.08 4.99 -16.97
#